data_AF-A0A382K0F1-F1
#
_entry.id   AF-A0A382K0F1-F1
#
_cell.length_a   1.000
_cell.length_b   1.000
_cell.length_c   1.000
_cell.angle_alpha   90.00
_cell.angle_beta   90.00
_cell.angle_gamma   90.00
#
_symmetry.space_group_name_H-M   'P 1'
#
loop_
_entity.id
_entity.type
_entity.pdbx_description
1 polymer ?
#
loop_
_entity_poly.entity_id
_entity_poly.type
_entity_poly.pdbx_seq_one_letter_code
_entity_poly.pdbx_strand_id
1 'polypeptide(L)'
;MFIWDIDKILDSIRNDRFSESDKLKYYIITSLFSLFIAFETFDLLSVSGIIKIILIISLTVIGAIYIYNKNHDGKNFIERTTIFAVPLSFRMILIGGVYGVIAGIVSEIVGCPDCIQSPYFSIITTFIFAIIAIYWEGCWFSRLSENEIKEIETNTD
;
A
#
# COMPACT_ATOMS: atom_id res chain seq x y z
N MET A 1 8.70 13.26 -11.86
CA MET A 1 8.08 12.08 -11.23
C MET A 1 8.74 11.86 -9.87
N PHE A 2 7.94 11.79 -8.81
CA PHE A 2 8.43 11.59 -7.45
C PHE A 2 8.09 10.16 -7.04
N ILE A 3 9.10 9.34 -6.77
CA ILE A 3 8.88 7.91 -6.45
C ILE A 3 8.87 7.68 -4.93
N TRP A 4 9.44 8.61 -4.15
CA TRP A 4 9.73 8.42 -2.72
C TRP A 4 9.25 9.55 -1.80
N ASP A 5 9.18 10.78 -2.33
CA ASP A 5 8.84 11.99 -1.58
C ASP A 5 7.31 12.19 -1.51
N ILE A 6 6.70 11.62 -0.46
CA ILE A 6 5.24 11.64 -0.28
C ILE A 6 4.73 13.08 -0.10
N ASP A 7 5.49 13.98 0.52
CA ASP A 7 5.04 15.36 0.74
C ASP A 7 4.95 16.12 -0.59
N LYS A 8 5.92 15.93 -1.49
CA LYS A 8 5.83 16.48 -2.86
C LYS A 8 4.73 15.84 -3.69
N ILE A 9 4.45 14.54 -3.49
CA ILE A 9 3.35 13.84 -4.17
C ILE A 9 2.00 14.40 -3.69
N LEU A 10 1.82 14.54 -2.37
CA LEU A 10 0.65 15.17 -1.75
C LEU A 10 0.43 16.58 -2.30
N ASP A 11 1.49 17.40 -2.32
CA ASP A 11 1.39 18.78 -2.81
C ASP A 11 1.06 18.84 -4.32
N SER A 12 1.61 17.91 -5.10
CA SER A 12 1.33 17.83 -6.55
C SER A 12 -0.06 17.29 -6.85
N ILE A 13 -0.60 16.37 -6.03
CA ILE A 13 -1.98 15.86 -6.12
C ILE A 13 -2.97 16.96 -5.78
N ARG A 14 -2.69 17.72 -4.72
CA ARG A 14 -3.54 18.83 -4.26
C ARG A 14 -3.67 19.92 -5.31
N ASN A 15 -2.55 20.31 -5.92
CA ASN A 15 -2.49 21.38 -6.90
C ASN A 15 -2.75 20.93 -8.35
N ASP A 16 -3.24 19.69 -8.56
CA ASP A 16 -3.50 19.08 -9.87
C ASP A 16 -2.34 19.24 -10.88
N ARG A 17 -1.09 19.12 -10.42
CA ARG A 17 0.11 19.37 -11.25
C ARG A 17 0.55 18.16 -12.05
N PHE A 18 -0.20 17.05 -12.00
CA PHE A 18 0.17 15.83 -12.71
C PHE A 18 -0.29 15.86 -14.16
N SER A 19 0.68 15.86 -15.07
CA SER A 19 0.40 15.65 -16.49
C SER A 19 -0.14 14.24 -16.75
N GLU A 20 -0.93 14.06 -17.80
CA GLU A 20 -1.41 12.74 -18.25
C GLU A 20 -0.25 11.75 -18.50
N SER A 21 0.91 12.25 -18.96
CA SER A 21 2.12 11.44 -19.13
C SER A 21 2.65 10.93 -17.78
N ASP A 22 2.57 11.73 -16.72
CA ASP A 22 3.01 11.30 -15.39
C ASP A 22 2.01 10.33 -14.76
N LYS A 23 0.70 10.55 -14.93
CA LYS A 23 -0.35 9.61 -14.50
C LYS A 23 -0.13 8.22 -15.11
N LEU A 24 0.15 8.16 -16.42
CA LEU A 24 0.46 6.91 -17.11
C LEU A 24 1.68 6.19 -16.50
N LYS A 25 2.75 6.92 -16.16
CA LYS A 25 3.94 6.33 -15.53
C LYS A 25 3.62 5.75 -14.16
N TYR A 26 2.85 6.44 -13.32
CA TYR A 26 2.43 5.89 -12.02
C TYR A 26 1.55 4.67 -12.18
N TYR A 27 0.65 4.66 -13.16
CA TYR A 27 -0.19 3.49 -13.45
C TYR A 27 0.63 2.27 -13.88
N ILE A 28 1.58 2.46 -14.81
CA ILE A 28 2.48 1.39 -15.27
C ILE A 28 3.30 0.85 -14.10
N ILE A 29 3.90 1.72 -13.29
CA ILE A 29 4.72 1.29 -12.16
C ILE A 29 3.89 0.55 -11.11
N THR A 30 2.70 1.06 -10.77
CA THR A 30 1.79 0.39 -9.82
C THR A 30 1.39 -0.99 -10.33
N SER A 31 1.09 -1.11 -11.62
CA SER A 31 0.72 -2.39 -12.25
C SER A 31 1.89 -3.39 -12.22
N LEU A 32 3.10 -2.93 -12.53
CA LEU A 32 4.31 -3.76 -12.47
C LEU A 32 4.62 -4.22 -11.05
N PHE A 33 4.50 -3.34 -10.05
CA PHE A 33 4.67 -3.70 -8.65
C PHE A 33 3.60 -4.70 -8.18
N SER A 34 2.34 -4.48 -8.56
CA SER A 34 1.24 -5.38 -8.21
C SER A 34 1.46 -6.78 -8.79
N LEU A 35 1.93 -6.84 -10.04
CA LEU A 35 2.26 -8.10 -10.71
C LEU A 35 3.44 -8.81 -10.01
N PHE A 36 4.50 -8.07 -9.71
CA PHE A 36 5.67 -8.61 -8.99
C PHE A 36 5.28 -9.18 -7.62
N ILE A 37 4.52 -8.41 -6.83
CA ILE A 37 4.03 -8.86 -5.51
C ILE A 37 3.17 -10.11 -5.67
N ALA A 38 2.29 -10.16 -6.68
CA ALA A 38 1.42 -11.30 -6.89
C ALA A 38 2.20 -12.60 -7.17
N PHE A 39 3.23 -12.53 -8.02
CA PHE A 39 4.07 -13.69 -8.33
C PHE A 39 4.90 -14.18 -7.14
N GLU A 40 5.48 -13.26 -6.36
CA GLU A 40 6.32 -13.62 -5.22
C GLU A 40 5.50 -14.08 -3.99
N THR A 41 4.27 -13.58 -3.84
CA THR A 41 3.47 -13.79 -2.62
C THR A 41 2.50 -14.97 -2.72
N PHE A 42 1.93 -15.19 -3.92
CA PHE A 42 0.85 -16.17 -4.11
C PHE A 42 1.34 -17.42 -4.83
N ASP A 43 1.23 -18.54 -4.12
CA ASP A 43 1.30 -19.85 -4.74
C ASP A 43 -0.11 -20.30 -5.14
N LEU A 44 -0.43 -20.18 -6.43
CA LEU A 44 -1.76 -20.49 -6.97
C LEU A 44 -2.14 -21.98 -6.87
N LEU A 45 -1.19 -22.85 -6.56
CA LEU A 45 -1.39 -24.30 -6.51
C LEU A 45 -1.62 -24.81 -5.09
N SER A 46 -1.27 -24.04 -4.05
CA SER A 46 -1.50 -24.45 -2.66
C SER A 46 -2.76 -23.85 -2.04
N VAL A 47 -3.38 -24.62 -1.15
CA VAL A 47 -4.51 -24.16 -0.32
C VAL A 47 -4.15 -22.88 0.45
N SER A 48 -2.91 -22.79 0.93
CA SER A 48 -2.42 -21.60 1.63
C SER A 48 -2.39 -20.36 0.75
N GLY A 49 -2.00 -20.49 -0.53
CA GLY A 49 -2.03 -19.39 -1.48
C GLY A 49 -3.44 -18.96 -1.86
N ILE A 50 -4.36 -19.92 -2.03
CA ILE A 50 -5.78 -19.61 -2.27
C ILE A 50 -6.37 -18.81 -1.09
N ILE A 51 -6.08 -19.21 0.15
CA ILE A 51 -6.52 -18.47 1.35
C ILE A 51 -5.94 -17.05 1.34
N LYS A 52 -4.64 -16.89 1.03
CA LYS A 52 -3.99 -15.57 0.94
C LYS A 52 -4.66 -14.67 -0.13
N ILE A 53 -5.04 -15.22 -1.27
CA ILE A 53 -5.72 -14.47 -2.34
C ILE A 53 -7.09 -13.98 -1.88
N ILE A 54 -7.92 -14.86 -1.32
CA ILE A 54 -9.25 -14.50 -0.81
C ILE A 54 -9.13 -13.40 0.25
N LEU A 55 -8.15 -13.54 1.15
CA LEU A 55 -7.88 -12.59 2.21
C LEU A 55 -7.43 -11.23 1.66
N ILE A 56 -6.51 -11.19 0.70
CA ILE A 56 -6.02 -9.95 0.10
C ILE A 56 -7.11 -9.26 -0.71
N ILE A 57 -7.91 -9.99 -1.49
CA ILE A 57 -9.06 -9.41 -2.21
C ILE A 57 -10.04 -8.78 -1.22
N SER A 58 -10.39 -9.52 -0.15
CA SER A 58 -11.32 -9.03 0.87
C SER A 58 -10.80 -7.77 1.56
N LEU A 59 -9.52 -7.77 1.95
CA LEU A 59 -8.88 -6.60 2.57
C LEU A 59 -8.77 -5.42 1.59
N THR A 60 -8.49 -5.67 0.32
CA THR A 60 -8.40 -4.62 -0.70
C THR A 60 -9.75 -3.94 -0.88
N VAL A 61 -10.84 -4.70 -0.94
CA VAL A 61 -12.20 -4.15 -1.04
C VAL A 61 -12.56 -3.35 0.22
N ILE A 62 -12.32 -3.90 1.41
CA ILE A 62 -12.60 -3.22 2.69
C ILE A 62 -11.76 -1.95 2.81
N GLY A 63 -10.46 -2.03 2.49
CA GLY A 63 -9.52 -0.92 2.52
C GLY A 63 -9.92 0.18 1.54
N ALA A 64 -10.27 -0.16 0.31
CA ALA A 64 -10.73 0.80 -0.68
C ALA A 64 -11.99 1.55 -0.22
N ILE A 65 -12.97 0.85 0.34
CA ILE A 65 -14.19 1.46 0.90
C ILE A 65 -13.84 2.36 2.09
N TYR A 66 -12.98 1.89 3.00
CA TYR A 66 -12.53 2.66 4.15
C TYR A 66 -11.85 3.98 3.74
N ILE A 67 -10.93 3.92 2.77
CA ILE A 67 -10.20 5.09 2.27
C ILE A 67 -11.13 6.02 1.50
N TYR A 68 -12.04 5.47 0.69
CA TYR A 68 -13.04 6.25 -0.05
C TYR A 68 -13.91 7.07 0.90
N ASN A 69 -14.44 6.45 1.95
CA ASN A 69 -15.25 7.15 2.95
C ASN A 69 -14.47 8.23 3.71
N LYS A 70 -13.15 8.11 3.79
CA LYS A 70 -12.28 9.09 4.43
C LYS A 70 -11.95 10.27 3.51
N ASN A 71 -11.93 10.05 2.20
CA ASN A 71 -11.69 11.09 1.19
C ASN A 71 -12.99 11.87 0.91
N HIS A 72 -13.10 13.07 1.47
CA HIS A 72 -14.35 13.84 1.52
C HIS A 72 -14.81 14.40 0.17
N ASP A 73 -13.92 14.57 -0.82
CA ASP A 73 -14.26 15.28 -2.06
C ASP A 73 -14.56 14.33 -3.25
N GLY A 74 -14.25 13.03 -3.14
CA GLY A 74 -14.56 11.97 -4.12
C GLY A 74 -13.94 12.12 -5.52
N LYS A 75 -13.43 13.31 -5.87
CA LYS A 75 -12.85 13.65 -7.17
C LYS A 75 -11.54 12.93 -7.41
N ASN A 76 -11.41 12.34 -8.60
CA ASN A 76 -10.21 11.66 -9.07
C ASN A 76 -9.64 10.64 -8.06
N PHE A 77 -10.52 10.03 -7.24
CA PHE A 77 -10.12 9.10 -6.16
C PHE A 77 -9.19 8.01 -6.67
N ILE A 78 -9.56 7.36 -7.78
CA ILE A 78 -8.80 6.26 -8.39
C ILE A 78 -7.41 6.74 -8.82
N GLU A 79 -7.31 7.94 -9.41
CA GLU A 79 -6.03 8.53 -9.85
C GLU A 79 -5.14 8.84 -8.65
N ARG A 80 -5.68 9.51 -7.63
CA ARG A 80 -4.96 9.86 -6.40
C ARG A 80 -4.44 8.60 -5.70
N THR A 81 -5.27 7.59 -5.53
CA THR A 81 -4.89 6.30 -4.93
C THR A 81 -3.80 5.59 -5.74
N THR A 82 -3.90 5.60 -7.07
CA THR A 82 -2.88 4.97 -7.95
C THR A 82 -1.53 5.66 -7.84
N ILE A 83 -1.50 7.00 -7.82
CA ILE A 83 -0.26 7.77 -7.65
C ILE A 83 0.36 7.48 -6.27
N PHE A 84 -0.46 7.35 -5.22
CA PHE A 84 -0.01 7.01 -3.88
C PHE A 84 0.44 5.55 -3.71
N ALA A 85 -0.10 4.62 -4.49
CA ALA A 85 0.26 3.21 -4.41
C ALA A 85 1.75 2.98 -4.71
N VAL A 86 2.38 3.80 -5.56
CA VAL A 86 3.81 3.68 -5.91
C VAL A 86 4.75 3.88 -4.72
N PRO A 87 4.79 5.05 -4.05
CA PRO A 87 5.67 5.26 -2.91
C PRO A 87 5.35 4.31 -1.74
N LEU A 88 4.09 3.94 -1.57
CA LEU A 88 3.70 2.97 -0.54
C LEU A 88 4.26 1.58 -0.85
N SER A 89 4.05 1.07 -2.07
CA SER A 89 4.54 -0.25 -2.49
C SER A 89 6.05 -0.35 -2.27
N PHE A 90 6.78 0.70 -2.62
CA PHE A 90 8.22 0.74 -2.45
C PHE A 90 8.64 0.71 -0.96
N ARG A 91 7.94 1.42 -0.06
CA ARG A 91 8.18 1.34 1.40
C ARG A 91 7.83 -0.02 1.97
N MET A 92 6.72 -0.62 1.53
CA MET A 92 6.28 -1.94 1.99
C MET A 92 7.28 -3.02 1.60
N ILE A 93 7.88 -2.94 0.40
CA ILE A 93 8.94 -3.85 -0.03
C ILE A 93 10.18 -3.72 0.85
N LEU A 94 10.61 -2.50 1.18
CA LEU A 94 11.77 -2.30 2.07
C LEU A 94 11.52 -2.84 3.48
N ILE A 95 10.35 -2.56 4.06
CA ILE A 95 9.98 -3.04 5.39
C ILE A 95 9.86 -4.58 5.37
N GLY A 96 9.22 -5.14 4.35
CA GLY A 96 9.10 -6.58 4.16
C GLY A 96 10.47 -7.26 4.01
N GLY A 97 11.38 -6.66 3.24
CA GLY A 97 12.75 -7.15 3.08
C GLY A 97 13.54 -7.16 4.39
N VAL A 98 13.52 -6.04 5.14
CA VAL A 98 14.18 -5.96 6.46
C VAL A 98 13.56 -6.96 7.44
N TYR A 99 12.24 -7.07 7.46
CA TYR A 99 11.52 -8.03 8.28
C TYR A 99 11.91 -9.48 7.94
N GLY A 100 11.96 -9.83 6.65
CA GLY A 100 12.35 -11.16 6.20
C GLY A 100 13.77 -11.56 6.63
N VAL A 101 14.72 -10.62 6.53
CA VAL A 101 16.11 -10.84 7.00
C VAL A 101 16.15 -11.07 8.51
N ILE A 102 15.47 -10.23 9.30
CA ILE A 102 15.43 -10.37 10.76
C ILE A 102 14.78 -11.69 11.15
N ALA A 103 13.64 -12.02 10.54
CA ALA A 103 12.92 -13.25 10.82
C ALA A 103 13.80 -14.48 10.53
N GLY A 104 14.49 -14.50 9.38
CA GLY A 104 15.44 -15.56 9.02
C GLY A 104 16.55 -15.74 10.06
N ILE A 105 17.21 -14.65 10.47
CA ILE A 105 18.26 -14.69 11.49
C ILE A 105 17.74 -15.23 12.83
N VAL A 106 16.58 -14.73 13.29
CA VAL A 106 15.97 -15.16 14.56
C VAL A 106 15.61 -16.64 14.53
N SER A 107 15.07 -17.11 13.41
CA SER A 107 14.67 -18.50 13.24
C SER A 107 15.86 -19.46 13.28
N GLU A 108 17.00 -19.05 12.71
CA GLU A 108 18.25 -19.81 12.79
C GLU A 108 18.81 -19.84 14.22
N ILE A 109 18.79 -18.71 14.94
CA ILE A 109 19.26 -18.63 16.34
C ILE A 109 18.39 -19.48 17.29
N VAL A 110 17.07 -19.45 17.10
CA VAL A 110 16.11 -20.19 17.93
C VAL A 110 16.10 -21.69 17.60
N GLY A 111 16.66 -22.08 16.45
CA GLY A 111 16.65 -23.47 15.98
C GLY A 111 15.27 -23.94 15.51
N CYS A 112 14.39 -23.01 15.08
CA CYS A 112 13.11 -23.34 14.46
C CYS A 112 12.98 -22.75 13.04
N PRO A 113 13.72 -23.28 12.04
CA PRO A 113 13.58 -22.90 10.63
C PRO A 113 12.17 -23.16 10.09
N ASP A 114 11.56 -24.27 10.51
CA ASP A 114 10.24 -24.70 10.02
C ASP A 114 9.11 -23.76 10.44
N CYS A 115 9.30 -23.01 11.52
CA CYS A 115 8.33 -22.03 12.02
C CYS A 115 8.02 -20.95 10.96
N ILE A 116 9.04 -20.46 10.24
CA ILE A 116 8.88 -19.41 9.22
C ILE A 116 8.35 -19.98 7.90
N GLN A 117 8.71 -21.23 7.60
CA GLN A 117 8.25 -21.91 6.39
C GLN A 117 6.79 -22.41 6.52
N SER A 118 6.23 -22.37 7.73
CA SER A 118 4.86 -22.77 8.00
C SER A 118 3.85 -21.94 7.18
N PRO A 119 2.86 -22.59 6.53
CA PRO A 119 1.79 -21.89 5.83
C PRO A 119 1.02 -20.91 6.72
N TYR A 120 0.86 -21.23 8.01
CA TYR A 120 0.18 -20.36 8.98
C TYR A 120 0.98 -19.08 9.23
N PHE A 121 2.30 -19.17 9.35
CA PHE A 121 3.17 -18.02 9.52
C PHE A 121 3.07 -17.09 8.30
N SER A 122 3.11 -17.65 7.08
CA SER A 122 2.92 -16.87 5.85
C SER A 122 1.56 -16.17 5.80
N ILE A 123 0.46 -16.86 6.11
CA ILE A 123 -0.89 -16.27 6.08
C ILE A 123 -1.01 -15.12 7.10
N ILE A 124 -0.57 -15.35 8.35
CA ILE A 124 -0.66 -14.36 9.43
C ILE A 124 0.18 -13.13 9.11
N THR A 125 1.42 -13.32 8.63
CA THR A 125 2.29 -12.20 8.26
C THR A 125 1.70 -11.40 7.10
N THR A 126 1.21 -12.06 6.05
CA THR A 126 0.50 -11.37 4.94
C THR A 126 -0.69 -10.55 5.44
N PHE A 127 -1.49 -11.09 6.36
CA PHE A 127 -2.62 -10.39 6.95
C PHE A 127 -2.19 -9.13 7.72
N ILE A 128 -1.16 -9.24 8.56
CA ILE A 128 -0.61 -8.10 9.32
C ILE A 128 -0.09 -7.02 8.38
N PHE A 129 0.69 -7.38 7.37
CA PHE A 129 1.22 -6.41 6.41
C PHE A 129 0.12 -5.71 5.61
N ALA A 130 -0.93 -6.43 5.23
CA ALA A 130 -2.07 -5.86 4.53
C ALA A 130 -2.84 -4.85 5.41
N ILE A 131 -3.05 -5.15 6.70
CA ILE A 131 -3.65 -4.20 7.65
C ILE A 131 -2.78 -2.94 7.80
N ILE A 132 -1.46 -3.11 7.96
CA ILE A 132 -0.52 -1.99 8.06
C ILE A 132 -0.59 -1.11 6.81
N ALA A 133 -0.62 -1.71 5.62
CA ALA A 133 -0.73 -0.97 4.35
C ALA A 133 -2.02 -0.13 4.30
N ILE A 134 -3.18 -0.72 4.58
CA ILE A 134 -4.48 -0.03 4.58
C ILE A 134 -4.51 1.11 5.60
N TYR A 135 -4.01 0.86 6.82
CA TYR A 135 -3.94 1.88 7.85
C TYR A 135 -3.05 3.05 7.42
N TRP A 136 -1.90 2.76 6.82
CA TRP A 136 -0.98 3.78 6.37
C TRP A 136 -1.58 4.63 5.25
N GLU A 137 -2.19 4.01 4.24
CA GLU A 137 -2.94 4.70 3.18
C GLU A 137 -4.02 5.61 3.79
N GLY A 138 -4.82 5.09 4.72
CA GLY A 138 -5.85 5.85 5.39
C GLY A 138 -5.33 7.04 6.20
N CYS A 139 -4.15 6.93 6.82
CA CYS A 139 -3.50 8.06 7.50
C CYS A 139 -3.08 9.16 6.51
N TRP A 140 -2.55 8.80 5.34
CA TRP A 140 -2.16 9.77 4.32
C TRP A 140 -3.36 10.49 3.71
N PHE A 141 -4.44 9.77 3.41
CA PHE A 141 -5.67 10.39 2.91
C PHE A 141 -6.29 11.34 3.94
N SER A 142 -6.21 11.03 5.25
CA SER A 142 -6.61 11.95 6.32
C SER A 142 -5.81 13.26 6.28
N ARG A 143 -4.50 13.18 6.07
CA ARG A 143 -3.64 14.37 5.98
C ARG A 143 -3.96 15.21 4.75
N LEU A 144 -4.32 14.57 3.64
CA LEU A 144 -4.76 15.26 2.44
C LEU A 144 -6.05 16.05 2.74
N SER A 145 -7.05 15.42 3.36
CA SER A 145 -8.34 16.07 3.64
C SER A 145 -8.25 17.16 4.72
N GLU A 146 -7.49 16.95 5.80
CA GLU A 146 -7.30 17.96 6.86
C GLU A 146 -6.62 19.23 6.34
N ASN A 147 -5.68 19.09 5.40
CA ASN A 147 -4.99 20.23 4.81
C ASN A 147 -5.86 20.95 3.76
N GLU A 148 -6.70 20.23 3.00
CA GLU A 148 -7.70 20.85 2.12
C GLU A 148 -8.71 21.70 2.92
N ILE A 149 -9.18 21.22 4.08
CA ILE A 149 -10.11 21.97 4.96
C ILE A 149 -9.47 23.27 5.47
N LYS A 150 -8.22 23.22 5.96
CA LYS A 150 -7.51 24.40 6.46
C LYS A 150 -7.30 25.46 5.38
N GLU A 151 -7.02 25.05 4.15
CA GLU A 151 -6.75 25.97 3.04
C GLU A 151 -8.04 26.68 2.59
N ILE A 152 -9.19 26.00 2.65
CA ILE A 152 -10.51 26.62 2.42
C ILE A 152 -10.78 27.70 3.49
N GLU A 153 -10.57 27.39 4.77
CA GLU A 153 -10.77 28.34 5.87
C GLU A 153 -9.88 29.59 5.70
N THR A 154 -8.60 29.43 5.32
CA THR A 154 -7.69 30.57 5.13
C THR A 154 -7.95 31.42 3.89
N ASN A 155 -8.67 30.92 2.88
CA ASN A 155 -8.99 31.68 1.67
C ASN A 155 -10.36 32.39 1.76
N THR A 156 -11.14 32.13 2.82
CA THR A 156 -12.42 32.79 3.10
C THR A 156 -12.31 34.01 4.02
N ASP A 157 -11.11 34.31 4.54
CA ASP A 157 -10.77 35.51 5.33
C ASP A 157 -10.11 36.60 4.46
#